data_AF-D6Z9J0-F1
#
_entry.id   AF-D6Z9J0-F1
#
_cell.length_a   1.000
_cell.length_b   1.000
_cell.length_c   1.000
_cell.angle_alpha   90.00
_cell.angle_beta   90.00
_cell.angle_gamma   90.00
#
_symmetry.space_group_name_H-M   'P 1'
#
loop_
_entity.id
_entity.type
_entity.pdbx_description
1 polymer ?
#
loop_
_entity_poly.entity_id
_entity_poly.type
_entity_poly.pdbx_seq_one_letter_code
_entity_poly.pdbx_strand_id
1 'polypeptide(L)'
;MLAIYDSGTSPEISLKYRLLIARMEAGLEQSQLAERTGISVRTIRNAERGHTSPKQHVIYQWALATGVPATWLLTGQDPNKNGGPDGPSAGTYGSSD
;
A
#
# COMPACT_ATOMS: atom_id res chain seq x y z
N MET A 1 13.86 -32.39 17.76
CA MET A 1 13.15 -31.13 18.07
C MET A 1 13.73 -30.05 17.17
N LEU A 2 12.94 -29.48 16.26
CA LEU A 2 13.34 -28.32 15.47
C LEU A 2 13.15 -27.07 16.34
N ALA A 3 14.19 -26.26 16.48
CA ALA A 3 14.09 -24.96 17.14
C ALA A 3 13.18 -24.06 16.29
N ILE A 4 12.09 -23.56 16.88
CA ILE A 4 11.21 -22.60 16.24
C ILE A 4 11.95 -21.26 16.23
N TYR A 5 12.26 -20.74 15.04
CA TYR A 5 12.95 -19.47 14.83
C TYR A 5 12.02 -18.25 15.05
N ASP A 6 11.35 -18.20 16.19
CA ASP A 6 10.36 -17.15 16.52
C ASP A 6 11.00 -15.84 17.05
N SER A 7 12.33 -15.82 17.18
CA SER A 7 13.08 -14.71 17.77
C SER A 7 13.74 -13.86 16.68
N GLY A 8 12.95 -13.06 15.96
CA GLY A 8 13.45 -12.11 14.98
C GLY A 8 12.59 -10.86 14.88
N THR A 9 13.21 -9.70 14.68
CA THR A 9 12.48 -8.45 14.38
C THR A 9 12.01 -8.51 12.93
N SER A 10 10.69 -8.42 12.70
CA SER A 10 10.15 -8.27 11.35
C SER A 10 10.48 -6.86 10.84
N PRO A 11 11.19 -6.71 9.72
CA PRO A 11 11.50 -5.39 9.19
C PRO A 11 10.23 -4.71 8.67
N GLU A 12 10.11 -3.40 8.90
CA GLU A 12 9.03 -2.61 8.30
C GLU A 12 9.21 -2.57 6.77
N ILE A 13 8.13 -2.84 6.03
CA ILE A 13 8.15 -2.74 4.56
C ILE A 13 8.33 -1.27 4.17
N SER A 14 9.49 -0.91 3.62
CA SER A 14 9.76 0.47 3.19
C SER A 14 8.76 0.99 2.14
N LEU A 15 8.54 2.31 2.10
CA LEU A 15 7.61 2.99 1.17
C LEU A 15 7.74 2.52 -0.28
N LYS A 16 8.96 2.37 -0.83
CA LYS A 16 9.17 1.93 -2.22
C LYS A 16 8.51 0.58 -2.53
N TYR A 17 8.54 -0.36 -1.57
CA TYR A 17 7.93 -1.67 -1.73
C TYR A 17 6.42 -1.59 -1.55
N ARG A 18 5.93 -0.74 -0.64
CA ARG A 18 4.48 -0.50 -0.51
C ARG A 18 3.88 0.05 -1.79
N LEU A 19 4.54 1.00 -2.45
CA LEU A 19 4.13 1.54 -3.75
C LEU A 19 4.13 0.47 -4.86
N LEU A 20 5.19 -0.34 -4.91
CA LEU A 20 5.32 -1.45 -5.85
C LEU A 20 4.18 -2.47 -5.67
N ILE A 21 3.97 -2.92 -4.43
CA ILE A 21 2.91 -3.88 -4.07
C ILE A 21 1.56 -3.31 -4.46
N ALA A 22 1.26 -2.06 -4.12
CA ALA A 22 -0.03 -1.45 -4.46
C ALA A 22 -0.30 -1.42 -5.96
N ARG A 23 0.72 -1.12 -6.79
CA ARG A 23 0.58 -1.17 -8.25
C ARG A 23 0.33 -2.60 -8.74
N MET A 24 1.08 -3.57 -8.22
CA MET A 24 1.01 -4.97 -8.65
C MET A 24 -0.32 -5.62 -8.26
N GLU A 25 -0.82 -5.37 -7.05
CA GLU A 25 -2.14 -5.85 -6.58
C GLU A 25 -3.29 -5.24 -7.39
N ALA A 26 -3.12 -4.01 -7.89
CA ALA A 26 -4.07 -3.39 -8.81
C ALA A 26 -3.97 -3.94 -10.26
N GLY A 27 -3.03 -4.86 -10.54
CA GLY A 27 -2.83 -5.45 -11.86
C GLY A 27 -2.32 -4.46 -12.91
N LEU A 28 -1.65 -3.39 -12.50
CA LEU A 28 -1.23 -2.31 -13.40
C LEU A 28 0.24 -2.43 -13.80
N GLU A 29 0.54 -2.16 -15.06
CA GLU A 29 1.90 -1.80 -15.49
C GLU A 29 2.28 -0.38 -15.04
N GLN A 30 3.58 -0.06 -15.03
CA GLN A 30 4.05 1.30 -14.68
C GLN A 30 3.52 2.37 -15.65
N SER A 31 3.39 2.03 -16.93
CA SER A 31 2.79 2.85 -17.99
C SER A 31 1.30 3.14 -17.73
N GLN A 32 0.54 2.12 -17.37
CA GLN A 32 -0.89 2.25 -17.07
C GLN A 32 -1.14 3.08 -15.81
N LEU A 33 -0.31 2.91 -14.78
CA LEU A 33 -0.38 3.76 -13.60
C LEU A 33 -0.03 5.22 -13.93
N ALA A 34 0.97 5.44 -14.79
CA ALA A 34 1.33 6.78 -15.25
C ALA A 34 0.17 7.48 -15.94
N GLU A 35 -0.51 6.77 -16.84
CA GLU A 35 -1.69 7.26 -17.55
C GLU A 35 -2.82 7.64 -16.58
N ARG A 36 -3.12 6.78 -15.60
CA ARG A 36 -4.19 7.02 -14.61
C ARG A 36 -3.91 8.19 -13.67
N THR A 37 -2.64 8.38 -13.29
CA THR A 37 -2.26 9.36 -12.26
C THR A 37 -1.75 10.69 -12.82
N GLY A 38 -1.46 10.74 -14.13
CA GLY A 38 -0.76 11.87 -14.75
C GLY A 38 0.72 12.00 -14.33
N ILE A 39 1.26 11.02 -13.59
CA ILE A 39 2.65 11.00 -13.15
C ILE A 39 3.51 10.36 -14.23
N SER A 40 4.69 10.91 -14.51
CA SER A 40 5.58 10.30 -15.50
C SER A 40 5.99 8.87 -15.12
N VAL A 41 6.07 7.97 -16.10
CA VAL A 41 6.57 6.59 -15.91
C VAL A 41 7.95 6.58 -15.24
N ARG A 42 8.82 7.55 -15.58
CA ARG A 42 10.14 7.72 -14.95
C ARG A 42 10.03 7.99 -13.45
N THR A 43 9.09 8.84 -13.02
CA THR A 43 8.85 9.13 -11.60
C THR A 43 8.35 7.90 -10.87
N ILE A 44 7.39 7.16 -11.45
CA ILE A 44 6.89 5.90 -10.88
C ILE A 44 8.03 4.89 -10.71
N ARG A 45 8.83 4.66 -11.77
CA ARG A 45 9.98 3.76 -11.75
C ARG A 45 11.01 4.15 -10.69
N ASN A 46 11.30 5.45 -10.55
CA ASN A 46 12.25 5.94 -9.55
C ASN A 46 11.72 5.78 -8.13
N ALA A 47 10.42 5.99 -7.91
CA ALA A 47 9.77 5.77 -6.62
C ALA A 47 9.78 4.28 -6.21
N GLU A 48 9.41 3.38 -7.11
CA GLU A 48 9.42 1.92 -6.85
C GLU A 48 10.83 1.36 -6.59
N ARG A 49 11.87 1.99 -7.15
CA ARG A 49 13.27 1.63 -6.88
C ARG A 49 13.84 2.31 -5.63
N GLY A 50 13.14 3.29 -5.07
CA GLY A 50 13.62 4.10 -3.95
C GLY A 50 14.71 5.10 -4.34
N HIS A 51 14.87 5.42 -5.63
CA HIS A 51 15.77 6.49 -6.07
C HIS A 51 15.26 7.88 -5.70
N THR A 52 13.94 8.02 -5.55
CA THR A 52 13.29 9.27 -5.12
C THR A 52 12.19 8.96 -4.14
N SER A 53 12.07 9.77 -3.08
CA SER A 53 10.90 9.73 -2.20
C SER A 53 9.78 10.59 -2.79
N PRO A 54 8.63 10.02 -3.20
CA PRO A 54 7.53 10.80 -3.75
C PRO A 54 6.91 11.73 -2.70
N LYS A 55 6.41 12.88 -3.15
CA LYS A 55 5.66 13.81 -2.30
C LYS A 55 4.32 13.21 -1.90
N GLN A 56 3.74 13.71 -0.81
CA GLN A 56 2.48 13.18 -0.27
C GLN A 56 1.33 13.19 -1.30
N HIS A 57 1.20 14.23 -2.12
CA HIS A 57 0.18 14.27 -3.17
C HIS A 57 0.34 13.15 -4.21
N VAL A 58 1.57 12.74 -4.54
CA VAL A 58 1.83 11.60 -5.43
C VAL A 58 1.37 10.31 -4.79
N ILE A 59 1.60 10.13 -3.49
CA ILE A 59 1.15 8.95 -2.75
C ILE A 59 -0.38 8.86 -2.73
N TYR A 60 -1.07 10.00 -2.59
CA TYR A 60 -2.53 10.04 -2.69
C TYR A 60 -3.05 9.70 -4.09
N GLN A 61 -2.43 10.22 -5.15
CA GLN A 61 -2.78 9.82 -6.52
C GLN A 61 -2.57 8.32 -6.75
N TRP A 62 -1.50 7.76 -6.17
CA TRP A 62 -1.23 6.33 -6.22
C TRP A 62 -2.35 5.53 -5.54
N ALA A 63 -2.71 5.90 -4.31
CA ALA A 63 -3.80 5.27 -3.55
C ALA A 63 -5.12 5.29 -4.32
N LEU A 64 -5.46 6.44 -4.92
CA LEU A 64 -6.66 6.62 -5.73
C LEU A 64 -6.66 5.70 -6.96
N ALA A 65 -5.53 5.59 -7.64
CA ALA A 65 -5.41 4.78 -8.86
C ALA A 65 -5.36 3.26 -8.61
N THR A 66 -4.84 2.83 -7.46
CA THR A 66 -4.69 1.41 -7.11
C THR A 66 -5.79 0.89 -6.18
N GLY A 67 -6.59 1.76 -5.56
CA GLY A 67 -7.57 1.38 -4.56
C GLY A 67 -6.98 0.95 -3.21
N VAL A 68 -5.67 1.13 -3.03
CA VAL A 68 -4.97 0.77 -1.78
C VAL A 68 -5.04 1.95 -0.80
N PRO A 69 -5.28 1.73 0.50
CA PRO A 69 -5.37 2.83 1.47
C PRO A 69 -4.10 3.69 1.49
N ALA A 70 -4.27 5.01 1.38
CA ALA A 70 -3.16 5.96 1.50
C ALA A 70 -2.41 5.84 2.83
N THR A 71 -3.13 5.55 3.93
CA THR A 71 -2.56 5.27 5.24
C THR A 71 -1.55 4.13 5.16
N TRP A 72 -1.91 3.03 4.50
CA TRP A 72 -1.00 1.88 4.35
C TRP A 72 0.23 2.24 3.52
N LEU A 73 0.09 3.01 2.44
CA LEU A 73 1.25 3.48 1.67
C LEU A 73 2.20 4.34 2.53
N LEU A 74 1.64 5.25 3.34
CA LEU A 74 2.41 6.18 4.17
C LEU A 74 3.09 5.50 5.36
N THR A 75 2.40 4.59 6.06
CA THR A 75 2.82 4.08 7.38
C THR A 75 3.03 2.57 7.43
N GLY A 76 2.62 1.83 6.39
CA GLY A 76 2.59 0.37 6.41
C GLY A 76 1.46 -0.22 7.26
N GLN A 77 0.66 0.61 7.94
CA GLN A 77 -0.47 0.17 8.76
C GLN A 77 -1.74 0.13 7.92
N ASP A 78 -2.36 -1.05 7.86
CA ASP A 78 -3.62 -1.23 7.16
C ASP A 78 -4.77 -0.78 8.08
N PRO A 79 -5.50 0.30 7.74
CA PRO A 79 -6.59 0.81 8.58
C PRO A 79 -7.70 -0.22 8.78
N ASN A 80 -7.84 -1.19 7.87
CA ASN A 80 -8.86 -2.24 7.95
C ASN A 80 -8.41 -3.46 8.76
N LYS A 81 -7.11 -3.59 9.07
CA LYS A 81 -6.56 -4.69 9.90
C LYS A 81 -6.41 -4.34 11.37
N ASN A 82 -6.75 -3.12 11.78
CA ASN A 82 -6.75 -2.74 13.20
C ASN A 82 -7.85 -3.45 14.04
N GLY A 83 -8.61 -4.39 13.44
CA GLY A 83 -9.30 -5.44 14.18
C GLY A 83 -8.42 -6.69 14.30
N GLY A 84 -7.56 -6.75 15.33
CA GLY A 84 -7.03 -8.04 15.78
C GLY A 84 -8.16 -8.99 16.22
N PRO A 85 -7.88 -10.28 16.48
CA PRO A 85 -8.91 -11.30 16.77
C PRO A 85 -9.86 -11.00 17.95
N ASP A 86 -9.60 -9.95 18.74
CA ASP A 86 -10.39 -9.53 19.91
C ASP A 86 -11.11 -8.17 19.75
N GLY A 87 -11.24 -7.61 18.55
CA GLY A 87 -11.97 -6.35 18.29
C GLY A 87 -13.42 -6.58 17.80
N PRO A 88 -14.42 -5.80 18.25
CA PRO A 88 -15.83 -6.13 17.99
C PRO A 88 -16.16 -6.01 16.50
N SER A 89 -16.80 -7.06 15.99
CA SER A 89 -17.48 -7.06 14.70
C SER A 89 -18.55 -5.96 14.70
N ALA A 90 -18.19 -4.76 14.27
CA ALA A 90 -19.11 -3.75 13.80
C ALA A 90 -19.05 -3.84 12.27
N GLY A 91 -19.92 -4.57 11.59
CA GLY A 91 -21.36 -4.49 11.72
C GLY A 91 -21.84 -3.78 10.45
N THR A 92 -22.29 -4.57 9.49
CA THR A 92 -23.38 -4.27 8.57
C THR A 92 -23.52 -2.80 8.14
N TYR A 93 -22.89 -2.41 7.01
CA TYR A 93 -23.51 -1.40 6.16
C TYR A 93 -24.57 -2.11 5.31
N GLY A 94 -25.72 -2.28 5.93
CA GLY A 94 -26.96 -2.64 5.27
C GLY A 94 -27.39 -1.51 4.34
N SER A 95 -27.68 -1.90 3.11
CA SER A 95 -28.79 -1.46 2.27
C SER A 95 -29.68 -0.31 2.75
N SER A 96 -30.03 0.52 1.76
CA SER A 96 -31.29 1.30 1.62
C SER A 96 -31.40 2.61 2.40
N ASP A 97 -31.28 3.77 1.72
CA ASP A 97 -32.40 4.56 1.16
C ASP A 97 -31.88 5.72 0.29
#